data_AF-A0A950WG39-F1
#
_entry.id   AF-A0A950WG39-F1
#
_cell.length_a   1.000
_cell.length_b   1.000
_cell.length_c   1.000
_cell.angle_alpha   90.00
_cell.angle_beta   90.00
_cell.angle_gamma   90.00
#
_symmetry.space_group_name_H-M   'P 1'
#
loop_
_entity.id
_entity.type
_entity.pdbx_description
1 polymer ?
#
loop_
_entity_poly.entity_id
_entity_poly.type
_entity_poly.pdbx_seq_one_letter_code
_entity_poly.pdbx_strand_id
1 'polypeptide(L)'
;MEDTAIRDVVALQEAVGLKVVTDGEFRRQNYIVDFYFKVFGRGGLAFEPGLFFHRNEKGEKLPAERMVVKTKAQWPGPIFAPQFAFLQAATQQTAKVTIPSPVILHFLGGDDA
;
A
#
# COMPACT_ATOMS: atom_id res chain seq x y z
N MET A 1 -17.12 -1.54 -10.36
CA MET A 1 -15.97 -2.02 -11.14
C MET A 1 -15.01 -2.80 -10.25
N GLU A 2 -14.49 -2.20 -9.18
CA GLU A 2 -13.52 -2.85 -8.27
C GLU A 2 -14.09 -4.13 -7.62
N ASP A 3 -15.31 -4.09 -7.12
CA ASP A 3 -16.00 -5.25 -6.52
C ASP A 3 -16.09 -6.46 -7.47
N THR A 4 -16.25 -6.21 -8.77
CA THR A 4 -16.30 -7.27 -9.79
C THR A 4 -14.89 -7.80 -10.03
N ALA A 5 -13.92 -6.91 -10.26
CA ALA A 5 -12.52 -7.28 -10.47
C ALA A 5 -11.94 -8.10 -9.30
N ILE A 6 -12.33 -7.77 -8.06
CA ILE A 6 -11.92 -8.53 -6.87
C ILE A 6 -12.52 -9.94 -6.89
N ARG A 7 -13.79 -10.10 -7.24
CA ARG A 7 -14.39 -11.44 -7.36
C ARG A 7 -13.72 -12.26 -8.46
N ASP A 8 -13.41 -11.62 -9.59
CA ASP A 8 -12.76 -12.29 -10.72
C ASP A 8 -11.34 -12.75 -10.36
N VAL A 9 -10.54 -11.91 -9.69
CA VAL A 9 -9.18 -12.30 -9.28
C VAL A 9 -9.21 -13.36 -8.17
N VAL A 10 -10.20 -13.32 -7.28
CA VAL A 10 -10.39 -14.37 -6.26
C VAL A 10 -10.69 -15.71 -6.94
N ALA A 11 -11.66 -15.73 -7.86
CA ALA A 11 -12.00 -16.94 -8.62
C ALA A 11 -10.79 -17.48 -9.41
N LEU A 12 -9.98 -16.60 -10.00
CA LEU A 12 -8.75 -17.01 -10.69
C LEU A 12 -7.75 -17.68 -9.73
N GLN A 13 -7.49 -17.05 -8.58
CA GLN A 13 -6.57 -17.59 -7.56
C GLN A 13 -7.05 -18.95 -7.04
N GLU A 14 -8.34 -19.10 -6.80
CA GLU A 14 -8.95 -20.37 -6.37
C GLU A 14 -8.88 -21.45 -7.47
N ALA A 15 -9.13 -21.08 -8.73
CA ALA A 15 -9.09 -22.01 -9.87
C ALA A 15 -7.69 -22.60 -10.10
N VAL A 16 -6.62 -21.84 -9.82
CA VAL A 16 -5.24 -22.34 -9.87
C VAL A 16 -4.79 -23.03 -8.57
N GLY A 17 -5.70 -23.20 -7.61
CA GLY A 17 -5.49 -24.02 -6.41
C GLY A 17 -4.87 -23.29 -5.21
N LEU A 18 -4.78 -21.95 -5.23
CA LEU A 18 -4.25 -21.20 -4.08
C LEU A 18 -5.14 -21.35 -2.85
N LYS A 19 -4.52 -21.55 -1.68
CA LYS A 19 -5.19 -21.67 -0.38
C LYS A 19 -5.21 -20.36 0.41
N VAL A 20 -4.46 -19.38 -0.06
CA VAL A 20 -4.42 -18.02 0.46
C VAL A 20 -4.66 -17.09 -0.73
N VAL A 21 -5.67 -16.24 -0.63
CA VAL A 21 -6.09 -15.36 -1.73
C VAL A 21 -6.06 -13.90 -1.27
N THR A 22 -5.82 -13.01 -2.22
CA THR A 22 -5.77 -11.56 -2.01
C THR A 22 -6.83 -10.86 -2.85
N ASP A 23 -7.16 -9.61 -2.50
CA ASP A 23 -8.07 -8.78 -3.29
C ASP A 23 -7.38 -8.11 -4.49
N GLY A 24 -6.13 -8.48 -4.79
CA GLY A 24 -5.32 -7.87 -5.84
C GLY A 24 -5.00 -6.39 -5.62
N GLU A 25 -5.33 -5.83 -4.45
CA GLU A 25 -5.19 -4.41 -4.13
C GLU A 25 -5.97 -3.46 -5.06
N PHE A 26 -7.03 -3.94 -5.73
CA PHE A 26 -7.78 -3.16 -6.74
C PHE A 26 -8.39 -1.84 -6.24
N ARG A 27 -8.60 -1.69 -4.93
CA ARG A 27 -9.11 -0.45 -4.31
C ARG A 27 -8.00 0.50 -3.82
N ARG A 28 -6.74 0.22 -4.16
CA ARG A 28 -5.59 1.04 -3.76
C ARG A 28 -5.04 1.76 -4.98
N GLN A 29 -4.73 3.04 -4.78
CA GLN A 29 -3.99 3.82 -5.76
C GLN A 29 -2.48 3.62 -5.55
N ASN A 30 -2.03 3.65 -4.29
CA ASN A 30 -0.69 3.25 -3.89
C ASN A 30 -0.65 3.04 -2.37
N TYR A 31 0.21 2.12 -1.92
CA TYR A 31 0.27 1.74 -0.50
C TYR A 31 0.68 2.89 0.45
N ILE A 32 1.33 3.93 -0.07
CA ILE A 32 1.83 5.04 0.75
C ILE A 32 0.67 5.94 1.17
N VAL A 33 -0.11 6.40 0.20
CA VAL A 33 -1.27 7.27 0.39
C VAL A 33 -2.36 6.51 1.14
N ASP A 34 -2.64 5.25 0.75
CA ASP A 34 -3.77 4.51 1.27
C ASP A 34 -3.63 4.07 2.73
N PHE A 35 -2.39 3.98 3.23
CA PHE A 35 -2.08 3.64 4.61
C PHE A 35 -1.48 4.80 5.40
N TYR A 36 -0.31 5.31 5.00
CA TYR A 36 0.43 6.23 5.86
C TYR A 36 -0.20 7.62 5.96
N PHE A 37 -0.83 8.15 4.90
CA PHE A 37 -1.53 9.44 5.03
C PHE A 37 -2.70 9.37 6.01
N LYS A 38 -3.32 8.20 6.19
CA LYS A 38 -4.35 7.99 7.23
C LYS A 38 -3.73 7.94 8.63
N VAL A 39 -2.52 7.38 8.76
CA VAL A 39 -1.79 7.29 10.04
C VAL A 39 -1.24 8.65 10.49
N PHE A 40 -0.66 9.43 9.59
CA PHE A 40 -0.02 10.71 9.93
C PHE A 40 -0.93 11.93 9.75
N GLY A 41 -2.08 11.74 9.10
CA GLY A 41 -3.00 12.81 8.74
C GLY A 41 -2.53 13.62 7.53
N ARG A 42 -3.40 14.51 7.05
CA ARG A 42 -3.09 15.40 5.93
C ARG A 42 -1.93 16.33 6.31
N GLY A 43 -0.85 16.29 5.54
CA GLY A 43 0.36 17.09 5.81
C GLY A 43 1.30 16.48 6.86
N GLY A 44 0.98 15.32 7.43
CA GLY A 44 1.88 14.60 8.35
C GLY A 44 3.02 13.85 7.66
N LEU A 45 2.94 13.71 6.33
CA LEU A 45 3.99 13.20 5.48
C LEU A 45 4.20 14.14 4.29
N ALA A 46 5.47 14.36 3.94
CA ALA A 46 5.88 15.09 2.76
C ALA A 46 6.81 14.24 1.90
N PHE A 47 6.89 14.58 0.62
CA PHE A 47 7.88 14.05 -0.31
C PHE A 47 8.86 15.16 -0.67
N GLU A 48 10.15 14.86 -0.57
CA GLU A 48 11.24 15.78 -0.90
C GLU A 48 12.24 15.04 -1.81
N PRO A 49 13.13 15.73 -2.55
CA PRO A 49 14.20 15.07 -3.29
C PRO A 49 15.08 14.24 -2.35
N GLY A 50 15.19 12.94 -2.63
CA GLY A 50 15.99 12.00 -1.88
C GLY A 50 17.44 11.89 -2.36
N LEU A 51 18.21 11.06 -1.64
CA LEU A 51 19.64 10.84 -1.93
C LEU A 51 19.86 9.80 -3.04
N PHE A 52 18.87 8.93 -3.28
CA PHE A 52 18.90 7.93 -4.34
C PHE A 52 18.44 8.52 -5.66
N PHE A 53 18.88 7.90 -6.76
CA PHE A 53 18.47 8.29 -8.10
C PHE A 53 17.97 7.09 -8.88
N HIS A 54 16.95 7.30 -9.71
CA HIS A 54 16.51 6.35 -10.70
C HIS A 54 16.72 6.93 -12.10
N ARG A 55 16.57 6.09 -13.13
CA ARG A 55 16.56 6.53 -14.52
C ARG A 55 15.16 6.36 -15.10
N ASN A 56 14.68 7.36 -15.82
CA ASN A 56 13.43 7.22 -16.57
C ASN A 56 13.68 6.44 -17.88
N GLU A 57 12.63 6.23 -18.66
CA GLU A 57 12.69 5.52 -19.96
C GLU A 57 13.68 6.14 -20.96
N LYS A 58 13.98 7.43 -20.82
CA LYS A 58 14.96 8.17 -21.65
C LYS A 58 16.38 8.10 -21.10
N GLY A 59 16.60 7.40 -19.98
CA GLY A 59 17.89 7.27 -19.30
C GLY A 59 18.27 8.48 -18.44
N GLU A 60 17.40 9.48 -18.31
CA GLU A 60 17.66 10.69 -17.52
C GLU A 60 17.69 10.34 -16.04
N LYS A 61 18.72 10.83 -15.32
CA LYS A 61 18.91 10.57 -13.90
C LYS A 61 18.05 11.52 -13.08
N LEU A 62 17.03 10.99 -12.39
CA LEU A 62 16.10 11.75 -11.56
C LEU A 62 16.27 11.36 -10.09
N PRO A 63 16.20 12.31 -9.14
CA PRO A 63 16.20 11.98 -7.72
C PRO A 63 14.94 11.17 -7.41
N ALA A 64 15.10 10.09 -6.63
CA ALA A 64 13.97 9.42 -6.01
C ALA A 64 13.37 10.33 -4.94
N GLU A 65 12.10 10.15 -4.62
CA GLU A 65 11.46 10.90 -3.54
C GLU A 65 11.82 10.28 -2.18
N ARG A 66 12.29 11.11 -1.24
CA ARG A 66 12.35 10.77 0.18
C ARG A 66 11.04 11.10 0.86
N MET A 67 10.64 10.26 1.81
CA MET A 67 9.51 10.54 2.70
C MET A 67 10.00 11.27 3.93
N VAL A 68 9.33 12.35 4.31
CA VAL A 68 9.65 13.08 5.53
C VAL A 68 8.43 13.09 6.45
N VAL A 69 8.60 12.50 7.64
CA VAL A 69 7.59 12.49 8.69
C VAL A 69 7.58 13.85 9.37
N LYS A 70 6.42 14.52 9.37
CA LYS A 70 6.25 15.85 9.97
C LYS A 70 5.49 15.82 11.29
N THR A 71 4.77 14.73 11.56
CA THR A 71 3.92 14.57 12.75
C THR A 71 4.07 13.19 13.36
N LYS A 72 3.68 13.03 14.63
CA LYS A 72 3.61 11.72 15.27
C LYS A 72 2.50 10.88 14.65
N ALA A 73 2.78 9.60 14.39
CA ALA A 73 1.78 8.64 13.97
C ALA A 73 0.60 8.61 14.95
N GLN A 74 -0.62 8.56 14.41
CA GLN A 74 -1.86 8.39 15.16
C GLN A 74 -2.55 7.11 14.71
N TRP A 75 -3.39 6.53 15.57
CA TRP A 75 -4.26 5.43 15.19
C TRP A 75 -5.61 5.98 14.72
N PRO A 76 -5.91 5.99 13.41
CA PRO A 76 -7.18 6.51 12.89
C PRO A 76 -8.32 5.50 12.98
N GLY A 77 -8.09 4.32 13.56
CA GLY A 77 -8.97 3.16 13.45
C GLY A 77 -8.51 2.15 12.38
N PRO A 78 -9.26 1.06 12.18
CA PRO A 78 -8.89 0.00 11.24
C PRO A 78 -8.91 0.46 9.78
N ILE A 79 -7.74 0.67 9.18
CA ILE A 79 -7.61 1.26 7.83
C ILE A 79 -8.10 0.34 6.70
N PHE A 80 -7.76 -0.96 6.76
CA PHE A 80 -8.10 -1.93 5.71
C PHE A 80 -9.10 -3.00 6.14
N ALA A 81 -9.73 -2.84 7.31
CA ALA A 81 -10.71 -3.81 7.80
C ALA A 81 -11.93 -3.97 6.87
N PRO A 82 -12.51 -2.90 6.28
CA PRO A 82 -13.63 -3.05 5.33
C PRO A 82 -13.24 -3.86 4.08
N GLN A 83 -12.03 -3.64 3.55
CA GLN A 83 -11.51 -4.36 2.40
C GLN A 83 -11.28 -5.83 2.74
N PHE A 84 -10.70 -6.11 3.91
CA PHE A 84 -10.56 -7.47 4.43
C PHE A 84 -11.91 -8.16 4.60
N ALA A 85 -12.90 -7.49 5.19
CA ALA A 85 -14.24 -8.05 5.38
C ALA A 85 -14.91 -8.41 4.05
N PHE A 86 -14.77 -7.57 3.03
CA PHE A 86 -15.26 -7.88 1.69
C PHE A 86 -14.56 -9.11 1.08
N LEU A 87 -13.23 -9.17 1.14
CA LEU A 87 -12.45 -10.31 0.63
C LEU A 87 -12.83 -11.61 1.35
N GLN A 88 -12.93 -11.55 2.68
CA GLN A 88 -13.30 -12.68 3.52
C GLN A 88 -14.70 -13.22 3.21
N ALA A 89 -15.64 -12.36 2.80
CA ALA A 89 -16.97 -12.76 2.38
C ALA A 89 -17.02 -13.31 0.93
N ALA A 90 -15.98 -13.09 0.13
CA ALA A 90 -15.93 -13.46 -1.28
C ALA A 90 -15.22 -14.80 -1.56
N THR A 91 -14.65 -15.45 -0.54
CA THR A 91 -13.84 -16.68 -0.69
C THR A 91 -14.01 -17.62 0.50
N GLN A 92 -13.84 -18.92 0.26
CA GLN A 92 -13.73 -19.94 1.31
C GLN A 92 -12.27 -20.25 1.66
N GLN A 93 -11.30 -19.68 0.94
CA GLN A 93 -9.87 -19.79 1.24
C GLN A 93 -9.46 -18.79 2.33
N THR A 94 -8.21 -18.86 2.78
CA THR A 94 -7.68 -17.85 3.71
C THR A 94 -7.53 -16.50 3.01
N ALA A 95 -8.30 -15.51 3.44
CA ALA A 95 -8.18 -14.14 2.96
C ALA A 95 -6.90 -13.49 3.50
N LYS A 96 -6.15 -12.80 2.65
CA LYS A 96 -4.93 -12.07 3.00
C LYS A 96 -5.01 -10.64 2.48
N VAL A 97 -4.71 -9.69 3.37
CA VAL A 97 -4.51 -8.27 3.04
C VAL A 97 -3.07 -7.88 3.38
N THR A 98 -2.45 -7.08 2.53
CA THR A 98 -1.08 -6.55 2.71
C THR A 98 -1.12 -5.23 3.46
N ILE A 99 -0.23 -5.05 4.42
CA ILE A 99 -0.02 -3.78 5.14
C ILE A 99 1.43 -3.36 4.90
N PRO A 100 1.69 -2.09 4.51
CA PRO A 100 3.05 -1.66 4.26
C PRO A 100 3.87 -1.64 5.55
N SER A 101 5.09 -2.18 5.48
CA SER A 101 6.01 -2.20 6.60
C SER A 101 6.52 -0.80 6.92
N PRO A 102 6.53 -0.35 8.20
CA PRO A 102 7.01 0.98 8.57
C PRO A 102 8.46 1.25 8.15
N VAL A 103 9.25 0.21 7.84
CA VAL A 103 10.62 0.35 7.34
C VAL A 103 10.74 1.22 6.10
N ILE A 104 9.68 1.32 5.27
CA ILE A 104 9.72 2.14 4.07
C ILE A 104 9.86 3.64 4.38
N LEU A 105 9.37 4.10 5.54
CA LEU A 105 9.52 5.48 6.00
C LEU A 105 10.99 5.78 6.30
N HIS A 106 11.67 4.88 7.00
CA HIS A 106 13.10 5.01 7.29
C HIS A 106 13.96 4.80 6.04
N PHE A 107 13.66 3.79 5.21
CA PHE A 107 14.46 3.49 4.03
C PHE A 107 14.44 4.62 2.99
N LEU A 108 13.28 5.25 2.78
CA LEU A 108 13.16 6.38 1.86
C LEU A 108 13.52 7.71 2.52
N GLY A 109 13.28 7.88 3.81
CA GLY A 109 13.57 9.12 4.54
C GLY A 109 15.02 9.27 5.01
N GLY A 110 15.73 8.16 5.25
CA GLY A 110 17.04 8.12 5.88
C GLY A 110 16.98 8.25 7.41
N ASP A 111 18.11 8.54 8.05
CA ASP A 111 18.19 8.74 9.50
C ASP A 111 17.53 10.04 9.99
N ASP A 112 17.09 10.89 9.05
CA ASP A 112 16.32 12.12 9.29
C ASP A 112 14.79 11.87 9.35
N ALA A 113 14.35 10.61 9.21
CA ALA A 113 12.94 10.22 9.10
C ALA A 113 12.18 10.15 10.43
#